data_AF-C6A2S6-F1
#
_entry.id   AF-C6A2S6-F1
#
_cell.length_a   1.000
_cell.length_b   1.000
_cell.length_c   1.000
_cell.angle_alpha   90.00
_cell.angle_beta   90.00
_cell.angle_gamma   90.00
#
_symmetry.space_group_name_H-M   'P 1'
#
loop_
_entity.id
_entity.type
_entity.pdbx_description
1 polymer ?
#
loop_
_entity_poly.entity_id
_entity_poly.type
_entity_poly.pdbx_seq_one_letter_code
_entity_poly.pdbx_strand_id
1 'polypeptide(L)'
;MVTGLKTRFTVTTLIIALIIGSFMSILVYAQEESTNRPEYDLIIVRNDDLIDYITVQPYARLLDIPVLPVNPQGLDEKTWAQLYSYVQLGWKKILIVGNSNAVSKEVEDELLKMGYSVTRIGGDVRTETAEKLAIHFYPTGSKTVVIASALDYGSALAASKFAMEYELPMLLTLENDLSEHAIAGLSSLNPDLVIIVGTGINETIETKLHSMGYQTYWLGRTVEKPPVSPPKEPSPYTYSFIGAVLALAITVPVVLYWAKKRWYSNKIPVEVLTEKERIVVKALIDQGGKVKQEDLPELTGYSRPTVSRIIQELEKKQLVEREKVGKTFIVKLVKEIDLKE
;
A
#
# COMPACT_ATOMS: atom_id res chain seq x y z
N MET A 1 26.31 -2.41 -35.91
CA MET A 1 25.47 -3.36 -35.13
C MET A 1 25.53 -3.18 -33.62
N VAL A 2 26.66 -2.74 -33.02
CA VAL A 2 26.82 -2.64 -31.55
C VAL A 2 26.02 -1.49 -30.90
N THR A 3 25.67 -0.45 -31.66
CA THR A 3 24.90 0.72 -31.18
C THR A 3 23.42 0.44 -30.93
N GLY A 4 22.78 -0.49 -31.67
CA GLY A 4 21.38 -0.86 -31.46
C GLY A 4 21.16 -1.73 -30.21
N LEU A 5 22.19 -2.49 -29.80
CA LEU A 5 22.13 -3.37 -28.63
C LEU A 5 22.18 -2.57 -27.30
N LYS A 6 22.92 -1.46 -27.27
CA LYS A 6 23.10 -0.64 -26.06
C LYS A 6 21.90 0.26 -25.75
N THR A 7 21.21 0.80 -26.76
CA THR A 7 19.99 1.61 -26.57
C THR A 7 18.84 0.77 -26.01
N ARG A 8 18.72 -0.49 -26.45
CA ARG A 8 17.79 -1.47 -25.88
C ARG A 8 18.06 -1.65 -24.39
N PHE A 9 19.32 -1.86 -24.00
CA PHE A 9 19.72 -2.03 -22.59
C PHE A 9 19.28 -0.87 -21.69
N THR A 10 19.49 0.39 -22.08
CA THR A 10 19.10 1.57 -21.27
C THR A 10 17.61 1.68 -21.05
N VAL A 11 16.80 1.43 -22.09
CA VAL A 11 15.34 1.43 -22.00
C VAL A 11 14.86 0.27 -21.12
N THR A 12 15.49 -0.91 -21.25
CA THR A 12 15.18 -2.06 -20.40
C THR A 12 15.49 -1.80 -18.92
N THR A 13 16.61 -1.15 -18.59
CA THR A 13 16.91 -0.76 -17.18
C THR A 13 15.91 0.24 -16.60
N LEU A 14 15.42 1.18 -17.41
CA LEU A 14 14.42 2.16 -16.95
C LEU A 14 13.08 1.48 -16.63
N ILE A 15 12.67 0.55 -17.49
CA ILE A 15 11.46 -0.26 -17.30
C ILE A 15 11.61 -1.16 -16.07
N ILE A 16 12.76 -1.82 -15.90
CA ILE A 16 13.03 -2.66 -14.72
C ILE A 16 13.01 -1.83 -13.43
N ALA A 17 13.59 -0.63 -13.42
CA ALA A 17 13.58 0.25 -12.25
C ALA A 17 12.16 0.75 -11.89
N LEU A 18 11.34 1.07 -12.89
CA LEU A 18 9.92 1.41 -12.68
C LEU A 18 9.13 0.23 -12.12
N ILE A 19 9.37 -0.98 -12.63
CA ILE A 19 8.77 -2.21 -12.11
C ILE A 19 9.21 -2.45 -10.66
N ILE A 20 10.50 -2.37 -10.35
CA ILE A 20 11.02 -2.57 -8.99
C ILE A 20 10.48 -1.49 -8.03
N GLY A 21 10.41 -0.23 -8.46
CA GLY A 21 9.84 0.86 -7.66
C GLY A 21 8.36 0.62 -7.32
N SER A 22 7.57 0.15 -8.30
CA SER A 22 6.19 -0.29 -8.10
C SER A 22 6.08 -1.43 -7.08
N PHE A 23 6.96 -2.44 -7.18
CA PHE A 23 7.01 -3.55 -6.22
C PHE A 23 7.47 -3.12 -4.81
N MET A 24 8.36 -2.14 -4.69
CA MET A 24 8.79 -1.61 -3.40
C MET A 24 7.67 -0.86 -2.68
N SER A 25 6.81 -0.13 -3.39
CA SER A 25 5.61 0.47 -2.78
C SER A 25 4.62 -0.58 -2.25
N ILE A 26 4.49 -1.72 -2.95
CA ILE A 26 3.69 -2.85 -2.48
C ILE A 26 4.31 -3.46 -1.20
N LEU A 27 5.64 -3.59 -1.16
CA LEU A 27 6.36 -4.08 0.02
C LEU A 27 6.25 -3.14 1.23
N VAL A 28 6.32 -1.83 1.02
CA VAL A 28 6.14 -0.84 2.10
C VAL A 28 4.72 -0.89 2.66
N TYR A 29 3.70 -0.96 1.80
CA TYR A 29 2.31 -1.14 2.21
C TYR A 29 2.13 -2.45 3.00
N ALA A 30 2.65 -3.57 2.49
CA ALA A 30 2.57 -4.87 3.16
C ALA A 30 3.32 -4.90 4.51
N GLN A 31 4.40 -4.12 4.64
CA GLN A 31 5.18 -4.06 5.88
C GLN A 31 4.47 -3.23 6.97
N GLU A 32 3.79 -2.14 6.60
CA GLU A 32 3.00 -1.32 7.54
C GLU A 32 1.83 -2.14 8.14
N GLU A 33 1.13 -2.91 7.31
CA GLU A 33 0.10 -3.88 7.73
C GLU A 33 0.66 -4.98 8.65
N SER A 34 1.88 -5.47 8.40
CA SER A 34 2.49 -6.53 9.21
C SER A 34 2.90 -6.14 10.63
N THR A 35 3.14 -4.84 10.87
CA THR A 35 3.67 -4.36 12.16
C THR A 35 2.62 -4.12 13.23
N ASN A 36 1.33 -4.09 12.86
CA ASN A 36 0.22 -3.80 13.77
C ASN A 36 -0.72 -5.02 13.84
N ARG A 37 -0.31 -6.08 14.56
CA ARG A 37 -1.22 -7.22 14.78
C ARG A 37 -2.43 -6.74 15.61
N PRO A 38 -3.67 -7.09 15.21
CA PRO A 38 -4.85 -6.71 15.97
C PRO A 38 -4.81 -7.31 17.38
N GLU A 39 -5.53 -6.69 18.31
CA GLU A 39 -5.59 -7.12 19.71
C GLU A 39 -6.11 -8.55 19.85
N TYR A 40 -7.03 -8.95 18.98
CA TYR A 40 -7.60 -10.28 18.83
C TYR A 40 -7.47 -10.74 17.39
N ASP A 41 -7.45 -12.05 17.15
CA ASP A 41 -7.43 -12.65 15.80
C ASP A 41 -8.85 -13.05 15.34
N LEU A 42 -9.76 -13.31 16.29
CA LEU A 42 -11.11 -13.79 16.02
C LEU A 42 -12.09 -13.36 17.13
N ILE A 43 -13.30 -12.98 16.74
CA ILE A 43 -14.44 -12.81 17.66
C ILE A 43 -15.36 -14.02 17.57
N ILE A 44 -15.72 -14.60 18.71
CA ILE A 44 -16.70 -15.69 18.82
C ILE A 44 -17.99 -15.16 19.44
N VAL A 45 -19.11 -15.50 18.82
CA VAL A 45 -20.46 -15.23 19.30
C VAL A 45 -21.32 -16.49 19.23
N ARG A 46 -22.44 -16.50 19.94
CA ARG A 46 -23.46 -17.54 19.78
C ARG A 46 -24.15 -17.47 18.41
N ASN A 47 -24.61 -18.60 17.90
CA ASN A 47 -25.27 -18.70 16.59
C ASN A 47 -26.81 -18.76 16.63
N ASP A 48 -27.41 -18.78 17.82
CA ASP A 48 -28.85 -18.93 18.04
C ASP A 48 -29.56 -17.62 18.45
N ASP A 49 -28.81 -16.54 18.74
CA ASP A 49 -29.35 -15.18 18.85
C ASP A 49 -28.54 -14.20 17.98
N LEU A 50 -29.18 -13.68 16.93
CA LEU A 50 -28.55 -12.80 15.94
C LEU A 50 -28.09 -11.46 16.54
N ILE A 51 -28.67 -11.00 17.66
CA ILE A 51 -28.32 -9.70 18.23
C ILE A 51 -26.85 -9.63 18.67
N ASP A 52 -26.29 -10.74 19.17
CA ASP A 52 -24.89 -10.80 19.60
C ASP A 52 -23.96 -10.69 18.39
N TYR A 53 -24.30 -11.35 17.28
CA TYR A 53 -23.57 -11.22 16.02
C TYR A 53 -23.63 -9.79 15.45
N ILE A 54 -24.79 -9.12 15.53
CA ILE A 54 -24.97 -7.74 15.05
C ILE A 54 -24.14 -6.77 15.90
N THR A 55 -24.17 -6.91 17.21
CA THR A 55 -23.54 -5.99 18.16
C THR A 55 -22.02 -5.96 18.02
N VAL A 56 -21.40 -7.07 17.60
CA VAL A 56 -19.94 -7.17 17.47
C VAL A 56 -19.37 -6.64 16.15
N GLN A 57 -20.19 -6.45 15.11
CA GLN A 57 -19.66 -6.09 13.78
C GLN A 57 -18.86 -4.78 13.74
N PRO A 58 -19.24 -3.69 14.44
CA PRO A 58 -18.45 -2.47 14.45
C PRO A 58 -17.03 -2.71 14.97
N TYR A 59 -16.89 -3.57 15.97
CA TYR A 59 -15.61 -3.90 16.59
C TYR A 59 -14.81 -4.90 15.75
N ALA A 60 -15.47 -5.85 15.09
CA ALA A 60 -14.84 -6.72 14.09
C ALA A 60 -14.24 -5.90 12.95
N ARG A 61 -14.97 -4.89 12.47
CA ARG A 61 -14.48 -3.95 11.44
C ARG A 61 -13.32 -3.09 11.94
N LEU A 62 -13.42 -2.57 13.17
CA LEU A 62 -12.36 -1.77 13.81
C LEU A 62 -11.04 -2.53 13.91
N LEU A 63 -11.10 -3.82 14.21
CA LEU A 63 -9.94 -4.70 14.34
C LEU A 63 -9.52 -5.37 13.03
N ASP A 64 -10.33 -5.27 11.97
CA ASP A 64 -10.19 -6.00 10.71
C ASP A 64 -10.08 -7.52 10.88
N ILE A 65 -10.95 -8.09 11.73
CA ILE A 65 -10.98 -9.53 12.04
C ILE A 65 -12.36 -10.16 11.80
N PRO A 66 -12.45 -11.47 11.55
CA PRO A 66 -13.73 -12.12 11.36
C PRO A 66 -14.49 -12.35 12.67
N VAL A 67 -15.80 -12.56 12.51
CA VAL A 67 -16.69 -13.05 13.55
C VAL A 67 -17.10 -14.48 13.21
N LEU A 68 -16.97 -15.40 14.16
CA LEU A 68 -17.38 -16.80 14.02
C LEU A 68 -18.55 -17.10 14.98
N PRO A 69 -19.77 -17.28 14.45
CA PRO A 69 -20.88 -17.81 15.22
C PRO A 69 -20.66 -19.29 15.54
N VAL A 70 -20.83 -19.67 16.80
CA VAL A 70 -20.69 -21.06 17.29
C VAL A 70 -21.92 -21.51 18.03
N ASN A 71 -22.09 -22.83 18.16
CA ASN A 71 -23.10 -23.39 19.03
C ASN A 71 -22.76 -23.01 20.50
N PRO A 72 -23.69 -22.42 21.26
CA PRO A 72 -23.43 -21.93 22.61
C PRO A 72 -22.99 -23.01 23.60
N GLN A 73 -23.42 -24.26 23.40
CA GLN A 73 -23.26 -25.35 24.36
C GLN A 73 -22.02 -26.22 24.09
N GLY A 74 -21.34 -26.04 22.96
CA GLY A 74 -20.15 -26.82 22.60
C GLY A 74 -19.77 -26.64 21.13
N LEU A 75 -18.50 -26.89 20.78
CA LEU A 75 -18.05 -26.78 19.39
C LEU A 75 -18.39 -28.05 18.62
N ASP A 76 -19.13 -27.91 17.52
CA ASP A 76 -19.36 -29.04 16.61
C ASP A 76 -18.08 -29.42 15.84
N GLU A 77 -18.04 -30.61 15.26
CA GLU A 77 -16.88 -31.14 14.54
C GLU A 77 -16.37 -30.20 13.44
N LYS A 78 -17.29 -29.49 12.76
CA LYS A 78 -16.94 -28.57 11.67
C LYS A 78 -16.30 -27.31 12.21
N THR A 79 -16.90 -26.70 13.24
CA THR A 79 -16.35 -25.53 13.92
C THR A 79 -15.00 -25.85 14.55
N TRP A 80 -14.86 -27.04 15.17
CA TRP A 80 -13.61 -27.50 15.74
C TRP A 80 -12.50 -27.58 14.67
N ALA A 81 -12.78 -28.22 13.52
CA ALA A 81 -11.80 -28.34 12.43
C ALA A 81 -11.40 -26.97 11.85
N GLN A 82 -12.37 -26.05 11.72
CA GLN A 82 -12.12 -24.68 11.30
C GLN A 82 -11.20 -23.95 12.28
N LEU A 83 -11.51 -23.99 13.59
CA LEU A 83 -10.67 -23.39 14.62
C LEU A 83 -9.28 -24.01 14.68
N TYR A 84 -9.15 -25.32 14.49
CA TYR A 84 -7.84 -25.96 14.45
C TYR A 84 -6.99 -25.46 13.27
N SER A 85 -7.61 -25.18 12.11
CA SER A 85 -6.91 -24.59 10.96
C SER A 85 -6.35 -23.20 11.26
N TYR A 86 -7.07 -22.38 12.04
CA TYR A 86 -6.61 -21.04 12.43
C TYR A 86 -5.39 -21.10 13.37
N VAL A 87 -5.31 -22.10 14.25
CA VAL A 87 -4.10 -22.34 15.06
C VAL A 87 -2.88 -22.59 14.16
N GLN A 88 -3.04 -23.35 13.07
CA GLN A 88 -1.95 -23.61 12.11
C GLN A 88 -1.52 -22.34 11.35
N LEU A 89 -2.42 -21.40 11.15
CA LEU A 89 -2.13 -20.07 10.61
C LEU A 89 -1.50 -19.12 11.64
N GLY A 90 -1.36 -19.56 12.90
CA GLY A 90 -0.72 -18.82 13.98
C GLY A 90 -1.67 -17.88 14.74
N TRP A 91 -2.98 -18.04 14.59
CA TRP A 91 -3.97 -17.30 15.38
C TRP A 91 -3.96 -17.81 16.81
N LYS A 92 -4.01 -16.89 17.77
CA LYS A 92 -3.83 -17.19 19.19
C LYS A 92 -4.84 -16.48 20.08
N LYS A 93 -5.30 -15.29 19.73
CA LYS A 93 -6.11 -14.46 20.62
C LYS A 93 -7.56 -14.47 20.18
N ILE A 94 -8.43 -14.97 21.04
CA ILE A 94 -9.88 -15.02 20.78
C ILE A 94 -10.59 -14.10 21.76
N LEU A 95 -11.55 -13.33 21.23
CA LEU A 95 -12.53 -12.63 22.03
C LEU A 95 -13.87 -13.39 21.95
N ILE A 96 -14.31 -13.95 23.07
CA ILE A 96 -15.70 -14.44 23.22
C ILE A 96 -16.56 -13.26 23.65
N VAL A 97 -17.66 -13.04 22.93
CA VAL A 97 -18.66 -12.06 23.31
C VAL A 97 -19.90 -12.75 23.87
N GLY A 98 -20.31 -12.29 25.05
CA GLY A 98 -21.38 -12.86 25.85
C GLY A 98 -20.89 -13.51 27.14
N ASN A 99 -21.75 -13.53 28.16
CA ASN A 99 -21.47 -14.24 29.41
C ASN A 99 -21.49 -15.77 29.19
N SER A 100 -21.29 -16.55 30.27
CA SER A 100 -21.30 -18.02 30.19
C SER A 100 -22.65 -18.63 29.84
N ASN A 101 -23.75 -17.86 29.88
CA ASN A 101 -25.06 -18.34 29.42
C ASN A 101 -25.23 -18.14 27.91
N ALA A 102 -24.55 -17.13 27.34
CA ALA A 102 -24.55 -16.86 25.90
C ALA A 102 -23.56 -17.75 25.15
N VAL A 103 -22.36 -17.99 25.68
CA VAL A 103 -21.39 -18.96 25.17
C VAL A 103 -20.81 -19.70 26.36
N SER A 104 -21.04 -21.01 26.44
CA SER A 104 -20.78 -21.77 27.65
C SER A 104 -19.31 -21.80 28.06
N LYS A 105 -19.06 -22.20 29.30
CA LYS A 105 -17.70 -22.36 29.80
C LYS A 105 -17.00 -23.53 29.11
N GLU A 106 -17.77 -24.55 28.72
CA GLU A 106 -17.25 -25.70 27.98
C GLU A 106 -16.63 -25.27 26.64
N VAL A 107 -17.29 -24.36 25.90
CA VAL A 107 -16.72 -23.78 24.67
C VAL A 107 -15.40 -23.05 24.95
N GLU A 108 -15.35 -22.23 26.00
CA GLU A 108 -14.13 -21.53 26.41
C GLU A 108 -12.99 -22.50 26.78
N ASP A 109 -13.30 -23.53 27.56
CA ASP A 109 -12.34 -24.56 27.95
C ASP A 109 -11.81 -25.36 26.75
N GLU A 110 -12.65 -25.62 25.73
CA GLU A 110 -12.23 -26.26 24.47
C GLU A 110 -11.25 -25.38 23.68
N LEU A 111 -11.52 -24.07 23.58
CA LEU A 111 -10.62 -23.12 22.92
C LEU A 111 -9.27 -23.01 23.64
N LEU A 112 -9.27 -22.97 24.98
CA LEU A 112 -8.04 -22.98 25.77
C LEU A 112 -7.22 -24.27 25.53
N LYS A 113 -7.88 -25.44 25.47
CA LYS A 113 -7.22 -26.73 25.17
C LYS A 113 -6.61 -26.77 23.76
N MET A 114 -7.19 -26.05 22.79
CA MET A 114 -6.62 -25.89 21.45
C MET A 114 -5.38 -25.00 21.43
N GLY A 115 -5.09 -24.28 22.52
CA GLY A 115 -3.92 -23.38 22.63
C GLY A 115 -4.23 -21.91 22.38
N TYR A 116 -5.51 -21.51 22.35
CA TYR A 116 -5.90 -20.11 22.29
C TYR A 116 -5.73 -19.41 23.65
N SER A 117 -5.48 -18.11 23.60
CA SER A 117 -5.64 -17.15 24.69
C SER A 117 -7.01 -16.51 24.55
N VAL A 118 -7.92 -16.81 25.47
CA VAL A 118 -9.31 -16.35 25.40
C VAL A 118 -9.53 -15.16 26.32
N THR A 119 -10.15 -14.12 25.80
CA THR A 119 -10.75 -13.02 26.57
C THR A 119 -12.26 -13.08 26.40
N ARG A 120 -13.01 -12.81 27.47
CA ARG A 120 -14.48 -12.79 27.44
C ARG A 120 -15.01 -11.43 27.81
N ILE A 121 -15.90 -10.89 27.00
CA ILE A 121 -16.63 -9.65 27.28
C ILE A 121 -18.12 -9.93 27.14
N GLY A 122 -18.87 -9.82 28.23
CA GLY A 122 -20.32 -10.01 28.21
C GLY A 122 -20.99 -9.50 29.47
N GLY A 123 -22.24 -9.11 29.33
CA GLY A 123 -23.15 -8.80 30.42
C GLY A 123 -24.23 -9.84 30.59
N ASP A 124 -25.06 -9.65 31.60
CA ASP A 124 -26.26 -10.45 31.86
C ASP A 124 -27.39 -10.11 30.88
N VAL A 125 -27.36 -8.90 30.32
CA VAL A 125 -28.29 -8.43 29.31
C VAL A 125 -27.57 -7.85 28.09
N ARG A 126 -28.25 -7.85 26.94
CA ARG A 126 -27.73 -7.35 25.65
C ARG A 126 -27.24 -5.90 25.69
N THR A 127 -27.89 -5.05 26.47
CA THR A 127 -27.50 -3.63 26.62
C THR A 127 -26.20 -3.48 27.40
N GLU A 128 -25.96 -4.32 28.40
CA GLU A 128 -24.70 -4.38 29.16
C GLU A 128 -23.55 -4.93 28.30
N THR A 129 -23.79 -5.97 27.49
CA THR A 129 -22.78 -6.47 26.55
C THR A 129 -22.35 -5.37 25.57
N ALA A 130 -23.32 -4.63 25.01
CA ALA A 130 -23.03 -3.51 24.11
C ALA A 130 -22.24 -2.38 24.81
N GLU A 131 -22.62 -2.02 26.05
CA GLU A 131 -21.88 -1.07 26.90
C GLU A 131 -20.42 -1.50 27.09
N LYS A 132 -20.19 -2.73 27.57
CA LYS A 132 -18.85 -3.24 27.87
C LYS A 132 -17.96 -3.27 26.63
N LEU A 133 -18.50 -3.68 25.47
CA LEU A 133 -17.76 -3.65 24.21
C LEU A 133 -17.42 -2.22 23.80
N ALA A 134 -18.37 -1.29 23.88
CA ALA A 134 -18.15 0.10 23.52
C ALA A 134 -17.04 0.73 24.39
N ILE A 135 -17.08 0.51 25.70
CA ILE A 135 -16.05 1.03 26.63
C ILE A 135 -14.69 0.36 26.39
N HIS A 136 -14.68 -0.96 26.14
CA HIS A 136 -13.45 -1.70 25.90
C HIS A 136 -12.70 -1.20 24.65
N PHE A 137 -13.42 -0.97 23.56
CA PHE A 137 -12.83 -0.56 22.29
C PHE A 137 -12.67 0.96 22.13
N TYR A 138 -13.32 1.76 22.98
CA TYR A 138 -13.18 3.22 23.02
C TYR A 138 -12.81 3.71 24.43
N PRO A 139 -11.67 3.26 25.00
CA PRO A 139 -11.29 3.57 26.38
C PRO A 139 -10.99 5.05 26.61
N THR A 140 -10.71 5.81 25.55
CA THR A 140 -10.49 7.27 25.59
C THR A 140 -11.75 8.07 25.29
N GLY A 141 -12.90 7.40 25.17
CA GLY A 141 -14.17 7.99 24.78
C GLY A 141 -14.34 8.17 23.27
N SER A 142 -15.50 8.68 22.88
CA SER A 142 -15.86 8.98 21.49
C SER A 142 -16.75 10.20 21.42
N LYS A 143 -16.50 11.11 20.48
CA LYS A 143 -17.34 12.31 20.27
C LYS A 143 -18.74 11.97 19.76
N THR A 144 -18.89 10.82 19.12
CA THR A 144 -20.17 10.35 18.60
C THR A 144 -20.43 8.91 19.03
N VAL A 145 -21.65 8.63 19.47
CA VAL A 145 -22.11 7.28 19.84
C VAL A 145 -23.35 6.94 19.02
N VAL A 146 -23.42 5.69 18.54
CA VAL A 146 -24.60 5.15 17.85
C VAL A 146 -25.46 4.40 18.86
N ILE A 147 -26.77 4.65 18.87
CA ILE A 147 -27.75 3.94 19.71
C ILE A 147 -28.83 3.31 18.83
N ALA A 148 -29.14 2.05 19.11
CA ALA A 148 -30.28 1.36 18.53
C ALA A 148 -31.05 0.51 19.55
N SER A 149 -32.24 0.08 19.14
CA SER A 149 -33.07 -0.80 19.93
C SER A 149 -32.41 -2.17 20.08
N ALA A 150 -32.42 -2.67 21.31
CA ALA A 150 -31.95 -4.00 21.62
C ALA A 150 -32.97 -5.08 21.20
N LEU A 151 -34.22 -4.71 20.92
CA LEU A 151 -35.31 -5.63 20.60
C LEU A 151 -35.71 -5.61 19.11
N ASP A 152 -35.40 -4.53 18.38
CA ASP A 152 -35.60 -4.44 16.94
C ASP A 152 -34.30 -4.71 16.18
N TYR A 153 -34.20 -5.93 15.63
CA TYR A 153 -32.98 -6.43 15.00
C TYR A 153 -32.72 -5.73 13.66
N GLY A 154 -33.75 -5.20 13.00
CA GLY A 154 -33.60 -4.41 11.79
C GLY A 154 -32.94 -3.07 12.08
N SER A 155 -33.40 -2.37 13.12
CA SER A 155 -32.78 -1.13 13.60
C SER A 155 -31.35 -1.39 14.11
N ALA A 156 -31.13 -2.46 14.87
CA ALA A 156 -29.80 -2.83 15.36
C ALA A 156 -28.83 -3.14 14.21
N LEU A 157 -29.27 -3.87 13.18
CA LEU A 157 -28.43 -4.17 12.02
C LEU A 157 -28.06 -2.90 11.23
N ALA A 158 -29.02 -1.99 11.05
CA ALA A 158 -28.78 -0.70 10.40
C ALA A 158 -27.79 0.16 11.20
N ALA A 159 -27.96 0.21 12.53
CA ALA A 159 -27.01 0.88 13.42
C ALA A 159 -25.61 0.27 13.34
N SER A 160 -25.55 -1.06 13.37
CA SER A 160 -24.30 -1.80 13.31
C SER A 160 -23.55 -1.49 12.02
N LYS A 161 -24.22 -1.52 10.86
CA LYS A 161 -23.60 -1.09 9.59
C LYS A 161 -23.14 0.37 9.61
N PHE A 162 -23.92 1.26 10.22
CA PHE A 162 -23.53 2.66 10.36
C PHE A 162 -22.30 2.81 11.25
N ALA A 163 -22.29 2.20 12.43
CA ALA A 163 -21.17 2.22 13.36
C ALA A 163 -19.89 1.61 12.75
N MET A 164 -20.01 0.55 11.95
CA MET A 164 -18.89 -0.02 11.18
C MET A 164 -18.31 0.98 10.18
N GLU A 165 -19.16 1.67 9.41
CA GLU A 165 -18.73 2.56 8.33
C GLU A 165 -18.04 3.83 8.86
N TYR A 166 -18.46 4.29 10.04
CA TYR A 166 -17.98 5.52 10.66
C TYR A 166 -17.00 5.27 11.81
N GLU A 167 -16.65 4.00 12.09
CA GLU A 167 -15.79 3.59 13.21
C GLU A 167 -16.25 4.23 14.54
N LEU A 168 -17.52 4.00 14.90
CA LEU A 168 -18.13 4.55 16.10
C LEU A 168 -18.51 3.46 17.11
N PRO A 169 -18.49 3.74 18.42
CA PRO A 169 -19.06 2.85 19.42
C PRO A 169 -20.58 2.73 19.22
N MET A 170 -21.08 1.52 19.47
CA MET A 170 -22.50 1.21 19.39
C MET A 170 -23.02 0.74 20.75
N LEU A 171 -24.06 1.41 21.24
CA LEU A 171 -24.82 1.01 22.42
C LEU A 171 -26.20 0.50 22.01
N LEU A 172 -26.79 -0.32 22.87
CA LEU A 172 -28.16 -0.80 22.74
C LEU A 172 -29.02 -0.29 23.88
N THR A 173 -30.29 -0.05 23.61
CA THR A 173 -31.28 0.36 24.63
C THR A 173 -32.65 -0.27 24.38
N LEU A 174 -33.58 -0.12 25.34
CA LEU A 174 -34.96 -0.57 25.17
C LEU A 174 -35.80 0.49 24.46
N GLU A 175 -36.93 0.06 23.90
CA GLU A 175 -37.80 0.91 23.07
C GLU A 175 -38.29 2.17 23.80
N ASN A 176 -38.75 2.01 25.04
CA ASN A 176 -39.36 3.08 25.83
C ASN A 176 -38.51 3.50 27.04
N ASP A 177 -37.33 2.90 27.21
CA ASP A 177 -36.43 3.25 28.30
C ASP A 177 -34.97 3.30 27.85
N LEU A 178 -34.31 4.41 28.22
CA LEU A 178 -32.87 4.56 28.02
C LEU A 178 -32.21 3.77 29.14
N SER A 179 -31.80 2.54 28.82
CA SER A 179 -31.32 1.57 29.78
C SER A 179 -30.15 2.12 30.60
N GLU A 180 -30.01 1.66 31.84
CA GLU A 180 -28.91 2.08 32.71
C GLU A 180 -27.52 1.82 32.09
N HIS A 181 -27.38 0.73 31.34
CA HIS A 181 -26.17 0.39 30.59
C HIS A 181 -25.88 1.37 29.44
N ALA A 182 -26.92 1.81 28.71
CA ALA A 182 -26.76 2.84 27.70
C ALA A 182 -26.35 4.18 28.34
N ILE A 183 -26.92 4.52 29.51
CA ILE A 183 -26.54 5.73 30.27
C ILE A 183 -25.08 5.64 30.75
N ALA A 184 -24.68 4.50 31.32
CA ALA A 184 -23.32 4.26 31.79
C ALA A 184 -22.30 4.30 30.64
N GLY A 185 -22.64 3.71 29.49
CA GLY A 185 -21.87 3.78 28.26
C GLY A 185 -21.71 5.21 27.77
N LEU A 186 -22.81 5.99 27.67
CA LEU A 186 -22.76 7.40 27.29
C LEU A 186 -21.92 8.24 28.25
N SER A 187 -22.03 8.00 29.56
CA SER A 187 -21.24 8.71 30.56
C SER A 187 -19.75 8.39 30.45
N SER A 188 -19.39 7.14 30.13
CA SER A 188 -17.99 6.70 30.01
C SER A 188 -17.37 7.17 28.68
N LEU A 189 -18.15 7.15 27.61
CA LEU A 189 -17.71 7.55 26.27
C LEU A 189 -17.68 9.06 26.09
N ASN A 190 -18.48 9.81 26.86
CA ASN A 190 -18.61 11.25 26.87
C ASN A 190 -18.76 11.88 25.45
N PRO A 191 -19.81 11.50 24.69
CA PRO A 191 -20.04 12.05 23.36
C PRO A 191 -20.64 13.45 23.39
N ASP A 192 -20.40 14.21 22.32
CA ASP A 192 -21.14 15.43 22.01
C ASP A 192 -22.45 15.09 21.28
N LEU A 193 -22.41 14.06 20.42
CA LEU A 193 -23.50 13.65 19.53
C LEU A 193 -23.91 12.18 19.74
N VAL A 194 -25.21 11.95 19.81
CA VAL A 194 -25.82 10.63 19.86
C VAL A 194 -26.65 10.40 18.58
N ILE A 195 -26.24 9.42 17.78
CA ILE A 195 -26.95 9.02 16.56
C ILE A 195 -27.93 7.91 16.91
N ILE A 196 -29.22 8.20 16.83
CA ILE A 196 -30.30 7.24 17.02
C ILE A 196 -30.61 6.61 15.66
N VAL A 197 -30.66 5.28 15.56
CA VAL A 197 -30.88 4.61 14.27
C VAL A 197 -32.13 3.74 14.31
N GLY A 198 -32.92 3.86 13.24
CA GLY A 198 -34.09 3.03 13.00
C GLY A 198 -35.32 3.47 13.79
N THR A 199 -36.32 2.59 13.90
CA THR A 199 -37.65 2.92 14.44
C THR A 199 -37.97 2.23 15.76
N GLY A 200 -37.12 1.32 16.23
CA GLY A 200 -37.35 0.54 17.45
C GLY A 200 -37.12 1.29 18.78
N ILE A 201 -37.01 2.63 18.73
CA ILE A 201 -36.81 3.53 19.88
C ILE A 201 -37.89 4.62 19.84
N ASN A 202 -38.45 4.96 21.00
CA ASN A 202 -39.46 6.00 21.17
C ASN A 202 -38.83 7.41 21.25
N GLU A 203 -39.56 8.44 20.82
CA GLU A 203 -39.16 9.86 20.90
C GLU A 203 -38.88 10.36 22.32
N THR A 204 -39.46 9.69 23.32
CA THR A 204 -39.16 9.97 24.74
C THR A 204 -37.68 9.79 25.06
N ILE A 205 -37.00 8.88 24.35
CA ILE A 205 -35.56 8.63 24.51
C ILE A 205 -34.74 9.79 23.98
N GLU A 206 -35.11 10.35 22.82
CA GLU A 206 -34.45 11.54 22.28
C GLU A 206 -34.60 12.72 23.24
N THR A 207 -35.80 12.91 23.79
CA THR A 207 -36.05 13.96 24.79
C THR A 207 -35.20 13.76 26.06
N LYS A 208 -35.02 12.51 26.52
CA LYS A 208 -34.14 12.17 27.65
C LYS A 208 -32.68 12.43 27.33
N LEU A 209 -32.22 12.15 26.11
CA LEU A 209 -30.84 12.44 25.67
C LEU A 209 -30.58 13.95 25.63
N HIS A 210 -31.53 14.75 25.15
CA HIS A 210 -31.42 16.22 25.19
C HIS A 210 -31.38 16.77 26.61
N SER A 211 -32.19 16.24 27.53
CA SER A 211 -32.19 16.69 28.93
C SER A 211 -30.89 16.33 29.67
N MET A 212 -30.18 15.30 29.20
CA MET A 212 -28.83 14.93 29.64
C MET A 212 -27.73 15.78 28.99
N GLY A 213 -28.06 16.64 28.02
CA GLY A 213 -27.12 17.58 27.39
C GLY A 213 -26.49 17.10 26.08
N TYR A 214 -26.93 15.98 25.52
CA TYR A 214 -26.41 15.45 24.26
C TYR A 214 -27.10 16.08 23.05
N GLN A 215 -26.34 16.32 21.97
CA GLN A 215 -26.94 16.55 20.65
C GLN A 215 -27.44 15.20 20.11
N THR A 216 -28.54 15.20 19.37
CA THR A 216 -29.05 13.98 18.73
C THR A 216 -29.18 14.15 17.23
N TYR A 217 -29.06 13.04 16.52
CA TYR A 217 -29.42 12.94 15.12
C TYR A 217 -30.10 11.59 14.88
N TRP A 218 -31.29 11.59 14.26
CA TRP A 218 -32.07 10.38 14.05
C TRP A 218 -32.02 9.87 12.61
N LEU A 219 -31.20 8.84 12.39
CA LEU A 219 -31.08 8.14 11.12
C LEU A 219 -32.30 7.24 10.88
N GLY A 220 -33.13 7.61 9.90
CA GLY A 220 -34.40 6.92 9.58
C GLY A 220 -35.62 7.84 9.64
N ARG A 221 -35.50 9.02 10.26
CA ARG A 221 -36.53 10.07 10.25
C ARG A 221 -36.04 11.38 9.61
N THR A 222 -34.73 11.63 9.67
CA THR A 222 -34.10 12.79 9.05
C THR A 222 -33.60 12.45 7.64
N VAL A 223 -33.90 13.32 6.66
CA VAL A 223 -33.49 13.18 5.25
C VAL A 223 -32.08 13.72 4.99
N GLU A 224 -31.62 14.65 5.83
CA GLU A 224 -30.31 15.27 5.72
C GLU A 224 -29.19 14.27 6.02
N LYS A 225 -27.97 14.51 5.50
CA LYS A 225 -26.84 13.63 5.81
C LYS A 225 -26.44 13.77 7.30
N PRO A 226 -26.06 12.68 7.96
CA PRO A 226 -25.53 12.74 9.33
C PRO A 226 -24.34 13.72 9.40
N PRO A 227 -24.19 14.47 10.51
CA PRO A 227 -23.08 15.41 10.71
C PRO A 227 -21.76 14.70 11.09
N VAL A 228 -21.53 13.49 10.53
CA VAL A 228 -20.31 12.70 10.67
C VAL A 228 -19.83 12.31 9.29
N SER A 229 -18.51 12.21 9.13
CA SER A 229 -17.87 11.73 7.90
C SER A 229 -17.10 10.44 8.20
N PRO A 230 -17.12 9.45 7.30
CA PRO A 230 -16.36 8.23 7.50
C PRO A 230 -14.85 8.53 7.51
N PRO A 231 -14.03 7.66 8.12
CA PRO A 231 -12.57 7.75 8.07
C PRO A 231 -12.07 7.84 6.62
N LYS A 232 -11.01 8.62 6.39
CA LYS A 232 -10.44 8.78 5.06
C LYS A 232 -9.57 7.58 4.72
N GLU A 233 -10.07 6.68 3.87
CA GLU A 233 -9.27 5.56 3.39
C GLU A 233 -8.08 6.06 2.54
N PRO A 234 -6.86 5.49 2.72
CA PRO A 234 -5.71 5.85 1.93
C PRO A 234 -5.94 5.48 0.47
N SER A 235 -5.86 6.46 -0.45
CA SER A 235 -6.09 6.17 -1.86
C SER A 235 -4.96 5.29 -2.42
N PRO A 236 -5.26 4.29 -3.28
CA PRO A 236 -4.23 3.48 -3.94
C PRO A 236 -3.21 4.31 -4.73
N TYR A 237 -3.63 5.50 -5.17
CA TYR A 237 -2.81 6.42 -5.93
C TYR A 237 -1.75 7.15 -5.08
N THR A 238 -1.94 7.28 -3.77
CA THR A 238 -0.98 7.95 -2.88
C THR A 238 0.36 7.20 -2.86
N TYR A 239 0.32 5.88 -2.66
CA TYR A 239 1.52 5.04 -2.67
C TYR A 239 2.11 4.90 -4.08
N SER A 240 1.25 4.82 -5.10
CA SER A 240 1.68 4.78 -6.50
C SER A 240 2.44 6.06 -6.90
N PHE A 241 2.00 7.22 -6.39
CA PHE A 241 2.67 8.49 -6.63
C PHE A 241 4.05 8.55 -5.96
N ILE A 242 4.16 8.13 -4.70
CA ILE A 242 5.45 8.05 -3.99
C ILE A 242 6.41 7.10 -4.73
N GLY A 243 5.93 5.93 -5.15
CA GLY A 243 6.70 4.97 -5.93
C GLY A 243 7.19 5.56 -7.26
N ALA A 244 6.33 6.30 -7.97
CA ALA A 244 6.69 6.98 -9.21
C ALA A 244 7.77 8.05 -9.01
N VAL A 245 7.67 8.85 -7.94
CA VAL A 245 8.67 9.87 -7.60
C VAL A 245 10.02 9.23 -7.27
N LEU A 246 10.04 8.16 -6.47
CA LEU A 246 11.28 7.42 -6.15
C LEU A 246 11.92 6.80 -7.40
N ALA A 247 11.10 6.22 -8.28
CA ALA A 247 11.58 5.67 -9.55
C ALA A 247 12.22 6.76 -10.43
N LEU A 248 11.61 7.94 -10.52
CA LEU A 248 12.17 9.08 -11.25
C LEU A 248 13.48 9.58 -10.63
N ALA A 249 13.54 9.66 -9.30
CA ALA A 249 14.73 10.10 -8.58
C ALA A 249 15.95 9.19 -8.82
N ILE A 250 15.73 7.89 -9.06
CA ILE A 250 16.81 6.93 -9.37
C ILE A 250 17.11 6.91 -10.88
N THR A 251 16.08 6.89 -11.71
CA THR A 251 16.24 6.70 -13.16
C THR A 251 16.86 7.91 -13.84
N VAL A 252 16.48 9.14 -13.47
CA VAL A 252 17.00 10.36 -14.09
C VAL A 252 18.52 10.50 -13.93
N PRO A 253 19.12 10.38 -12.73
CA PRO A 253 20.57 10.45 -12.56
C PRO A 253 21.32 9.36 -13.33
N VAL A 254 20.79 8.13 -13.38
CA VAL A 254 21.41 7.02 -14.13
C VAL A 254 21.41 7.34 -15.62
N VAL A 255 20.29 7.79 -16.18
CA VAL A 255 20.20 8.19 -17.59
C VAL A 255 21.16 9.35 -17.89
N LEU A 256 21.20 10.38 -17.03
CA LEU A 256 22.12 11.50 -17.17
C LEU A 256 23.59 11.06 -17.11
N TYR A 257 23.94 10.15 -16.19
CA TYR A 257 25.29 9.59 -16.09
C TYR A 257 25.70 8.86 -17.38
N TRP A 258 24.84 7.98 -17.90
CA TRP A 258 25.12 7.25 -19.14
C TRP A 258 25.15 8.17 -20.37
N ALA A 259 24.26 9.16 -20.43
CA ALA A 259 24.28 10.18 -21.48
C ALA A 259 25.59 10.98 -21.45
N LYS A 260 26.02 11.43 -20.27
CA LYS A 260 27.30 12.13 -20.06
C LYS A 260 28.48 11.24 -20.47
N LYS A 261 28.52 9.99 -19.99
CA LYS A 261 29.58 9.01 -20.33
C LYS A 261 29.67 8.75 -21.84
N ARG A 262 28.52 8.67 -22.53
CA ARG A 262 28.47 8.53 -24.00
C ARG A 262 29.05 9.76 -24.70
N TRP A 263 28.72 10.96 -24.23
CA TRP A 263 29.24 12.20 -24.80
C TRP A 263 30.76 12.31 -24.67
N TYR A 264 31.32 11.98 -23.50
CA TYR A 264 32.79 11.96 -23.32
C TYR A 264 33.48 10.87 -24.14
N SER A 265 32.86 9.71 -24.35
CA SER A 265 33.49 8.63 -25.14
C SER A 265 33.64 8.95 -26.63
N ASN A 266 32.88 9.93 -27.13
CA ASN A 266 32.89 10.38 -28.52
C ASN A 266 33.88 11.52 -28.79
N LYS A 267 34.49 12.12 -27.75
CA LYS A 267 35.48 13.17 -27.87
C LYS A 267 36.83 12.66 -27.40
N ILE A 268 37.85 12.72 -28.25
CA ILE A 268 39.22 12.30 -27.89
C ILE A 268 40.15 13.51 -27.87
N PRO A 269 40.93 13.70 -26.78
CA PRO A 269 41.98 14.70 -26.72
C PRO A 269 43.06 14.43 -27.77
N VAL A 270 43.51 15.47 -28.48
CA VAL A 270 44.52 15.40 -29.54
C VAL A 270 45.88 14.92 -29.02
N GLU A 271 46.11 15.03 -27.71
CA GLU A 271 47.33 14.63 -26.99
C GLU A 271 47.58 13.11 -27.04
N VAL A 272 46.54 12.30 -27.32
CA VAL A 272 46.67 10.83 -27.44
C VAL A 272 47.23 10.41 -28.82
N LEU A 273 47.39 11.37 -29.75
CA LEU A 273 47.96 11.16 -31.07
C LEU A 273 49.44 11.55 -31.11
N THR A 274 50.23 10.70 -31.76
CA THR A 274 51.60 11.06 -32.16
C THR A 274 51.59 12.18 -33.21
N GLU A 275 52.69 12.92 -33.36
CA GLU A 275 52.78 14.01 -34.35
C GLU A 275 52.42 13.56 -35.78
N LYS A 276 52.84 12.36 -36.17
CA LYS A 276 52.55 11.80 -37.49
C LYS A 276 51.07 11.43 -37.67
N GLU A 277 50.45 10.88 -36.63
CA GLU A 277 49.02 10.57 -36.61
C GLU A 277 48.18 11.85 -36.67
N ARG A 278 48.61 12.91 -35.97
CA ARG A 278 47.92 14.22 -35.96
C ARG A 278 47.81 14.82 -37.36
N ILE A 279 48.85 14.71 -38.17
CA ILE A 279 48.86 15.22 -39.56
C ILE A 279 47.87 14.45 -40.45
N VAL A 280 47.83 13.12 -40.32
CA VAL A 280 46.88 12.28 -41.07
C VAL A 280 45.44 12.53 -40.62
N VAL A 281 45.22 12.68 -39.31
CA VAL A 281 43.91 13.03 -38.74
C VAL A 281 43.46 14.41 -39.15
N LYS A 282 44.36 15.42 -39.17
CA LYS A 282 44.05 16.78 -39.64
C LYS A 282 43.63 16.77 -41.11
N ALA A 283 44.36 16.05 -41.97
CA ALA A 283 43.99 15.89 -43.38
C ALA A 283 42.60 15.23 -43.55
N LEU A 284 42.24 14.28 -42.68
CA LEU A 284 40.89 13.69 -42.67
C LEU A 284 39.83 14.70 -42.23
N ILE A 285 40.09 15.53 -41.22
CA ILE A 285 39.17 16.57 -40.73
C ILE A 285 38.96 17.65 -41.80
N ASP A 286 40.04 18.14 -42.42
CA ASP A 286 40.00 19.19 -43.44
C ASP A 286 39.20 18.77 -44.69
N GLN A 287 39.09 17.47 -44.95
CA GLN A 287 38.29 16.88 -46.03
C GLN A 287 36.89 16.41 -45.58
N GLY A 288 36.39 16.90 -44.44
CA GLY A 288 35.03 16.59 -43.96
C GLY A 288 34.88 15.21 -43.30
N GLY A 289 35.99 14.64 -42.82
CA GLY A 289 36.01 13.40 -42.02
C GLY A 289 36.03 12.10 -42.81
N LYS A 290 36.14 12.15 -44.15
CA LYS A 290 36.20 10.98 -45.04
C LYS A 290 37.09 11.23 -46.25
N VAL A 291 38.09 10.38 -46.49
CA VAL A 291 39.01 10.50 -47.62
C VAL A 291 39.37 9.12 -48.17
N LYS A 292 39.64 8.99 -49.47
CA LYS A 292 40.20 7.74 -49.99
C LYS A 292 41.65 7.59 -49.54
N GLN A 293 42.03 6.39 -49.15
CA GLN A 293 43.38 6.06 -48.67
C GLN A 293 44.47 6.37 -49.72
N GLU A 294 44.12 6.38 -51.01
CA GLU A 294 45.03 6.70 -52.10
C GLU A 294 45.39 8.19 -52.20
N ASP A 295 44.54 9.08 -51.67
CA ASP A 295 44.71 10.55 -51.72
C ASP A 295 45.48 11.08 -50.49
N LEU A 296 45.47 10.33 -49.38
CA LEU A 296 46.15 10.71 -48.14
C LEU A 296 47.67 10.94 -48.25
N PRO A 297 48.45 10.21 -49.07
CA PRO A 297 49.87 10.51 -49.29
C PRO A 297 50.13 11.93 -49.81
N GLU A 298 49.27 12.42 -50.71
CA GLU A 298 49.37 13.77 -51.28
C GLU A 298 49.00 14.84 -50.24
N LEU A 299 47.94 14.59 -49.47
CA LEU A 299 47.45 15.51 -48.44
C LEU A 299 48.36 15.60 -47.20
N THR A 300 49.16 14.58 -46.93
CA THR A 300 49.97 14.48 -45.70
C THR A 300 51.47 14.58 -45.95
N GLY A 301 51.93 14.50 -47.21
CA GLY A 301 53.35 14.47 -47.56
C GLY A 301 54.08 13.17 -47.20
N TYR A 302 53.35 12.14 -46.75
CA TYR A 302 53.93 10.86 -46.35
C TYR A 302 53.90 9.83 -47.49
N SER A 303 54.85 8.88 -47.46
CA SER A 303 54.87 7.77 -48.41
C SER A 303 53.67 6.82 -48.21
N ARG A 304 53.20 6.18 -49.29
CA ARG A 304 52.08 5.20 -49.26
C ARG A 304 52.23 4.12 -48.16
N PRO A 305 53.42 3.52 -47.92
CA PRO A 305 53.60 2.57 -46.82
C PRO A 305 53.42 3.20 -45.43
N THR A 306 53.88 4.45 -45.25
CA THR A 306 53.77 5.19 -43.99
C THR A 306 52.32 5.53 -43.68
N VAL A 307 51.56 6.03 -44.66
CA VAL A 307 50.12 6.29 -44.54
C VAL A 307 49.36 5.02 -44.17
N SER A 308 49.65 3.89 -44.84
CA SER A 308 49.04 2.60 -44.53
C SER A 308 49.30 2.15 -43.09
N ARG A 309 50.52 2.32 -42.59
CA ARG A 309 50.88 2.00 -41.20
C ARG A 309 50.17 2.91 -40.20
N ILE A 310 50.11 4.22 -40.46
CA ILE A 310 49.42 5.18 -39.59
C ILE A 310 47.91 4.86 -39.51
N ILE A 311 47.27 4.57 -40.65
CA ILE A 311 45.85 4.20 -40.66
C ILE A 311 45.60 2.91 -39.87
N GLN A 312 46.48 1.91 -39.96
CA GLN A 312 46.37 0.69 -39.15
C GLN A 312 46.46 1.00 -37.65
N GLU A 313 47.36 1.89 -37.22
CA GLU A 313 47.46 2.29 -35.82
C GLU A 313 46.25 3.12 -35.36
N LEU A 314 45.75 4.04 -36.20
CA LEU A 314 44.52 4.79 -35.93
C LEU A 314 43.28 3.89 -35.86
N GLU A 315 43.22 2.82 -36.67
CA GLU A 315 42.15 1.82 -36.67
C GLU A 315 42.24 0.93 -35.41
N LYS A 316 43.45 0.51 -35.00
CA LYS A 316 43.67 -0.17 -33.71
C LYS A 316 43.23 0.70 -32.53
N LYS A 317 43.47 2.01 -32.59
CA LYS A 317 42.99 3.00 -31.61
C LYS A 317 41.50 3.32 -31.74
N GLN A 318 40.79 2.71 -32.69
CA GLN A 318 39.36 2.91 -32.97
C GLN A 318 39.00 4.38 -33.29
N LEU A 319 39.91 5.08 -33.96
CA LEU A 319 39.74 6.49 -34.36
C LEU A 319 39.23 6.61 -35.79
N VAL A 320 39.61 5.66 -36.64
CA VAL A 320 39.19 5.59 -38.03
C VAL A 320 38.66 4.19 -38.37
N GLU A 321 37.73 4.14 -39.31
CA GLU A 321 37.23 2.92 -39.94
C GLU A 321 37.59 2.93 -41.42
N ARG A 322 37.94 1.76 -41.96
CA ARG A 322 38.18 1.57 -43.39
C ARG A 322 37.03 0.83 -44.04
N GLU A 323 36.49 1.41 -45.11
CA GLU A 323 35.49 0.78 -45.96
C GLU A 323 36.10 0.50 -47.34
N LYS A 324 36.04 -0.75 -47.80
CA LYS A 324 36.63 -1.13 -49.09
C LYS A 324 35.77 -0.61 -50.23
N VAL A 325 36.35 0.20 -51.13
CA VAL A 325 35.67 0.73 -52.31
C VAL A 325 36.54 0.50 -53.54
N GLY A 326 36.14 -0.45 -54.37
CA GLY A 326 36.89 -0.86 -55.56
C GLY A 326 38.27 -1.45 -55.20
N LYS A 327 39.34 -0.81 -55.68
CA LYS A 327 40.75 -1.19 -55.44
C LYS A 327 41.39 -0.47 -54.24
N THR A 328 40.67 0.43 -53.58
CA THR A 328 41.16 1.24 -52.46
C THR A 328 40.23 1.17 -51.24
N PHE A 329 40.56 1.89 -50.18
CA PHE A 329 39.74 2.03 -48.98
C PHE A 329 39.33 3.49 -48.82
N ILE A 330 38.11 3.74 -48.36
CA ILE A 330 37.72 5.03 -47.79
C ILE A 330 38.01 4.97 -46.29
N VAL A 331 38.79 5.94 -45.80
CA VAL A 331 39.08 6.11 -44.39
C VAL A 331 38.11 7.14 -43.83
N LYS A 332 37.38 6.77 -42.77
CA LYS A 332 36.38 7.62 -42.12
C LYS A 332 36.73 7.82 -40.66
N LEU A 333 36.66 9.05 -40.17
CA LEU A 333 36.75 9.34 -38.73
C LEU A 333 35.49 8.83 -38.00
N VAL A 334 35.72 8.10 -36.90
CA VAL A 334 34.65 7.45 -36.11
C VAL A 334 34.30 8.28 -34.87
N LYS A 335 35.23 9.12 -34.41
CA LYS A 335 35.06 9.97 -33.22
C LYS A 335 35.37 11.42 -33.54
N GLU A 336 34.74 12.34 -32.82
CA GLU A 336 35.07 13.76 -32.88
C GLU A 336 36.38 14.00 -32.12
N ILE A 337 37.27 14.77 -32.72
CA ILE A 337 38.58 15.08 -32.14
C ILE A 337 38.56 16.55 -31.76
N ASP A 338 38.77 16.84 -30.48
CA ASP A 338 38.72 18.21 -29.96
C ASP A 338 40.06 18.90 -30.26
N LEU A 339 40.13 19.59 -31.40
CA LEU A 339 41.26 20.43 -31.80
C LEU A 339 41.25 21.74 -31.00
N LYS A 340 41.30 21.67 -29.67
CA LYS A 340 41.66 22.84 -28.88
C LYS A 340 43.17 22.95 -28.87
N GLU A 341 43.68 24.04 -29.43
CA GLU A 341 45.07 24.49 -29.25
C GLU A 341 45.34 24.93 -27.81
#